data_AF-A0A7X6SIR3-F1
#
_entry.id   AF-A0A7X6SIR3-F1
#
_cell.length_a   1.000
_cell.length_b   1.000
_cell.length_c   1.000
_cell.angle_alpha   90.00
_cell.angle_beta   90.00
_cell.angle_gamma   90.00
#
_symmetry.space_group_name_H-M   'P 1'
#
loop_
_entity.id
_entity.type
_entity.pdbx_description
1 polymer ?
#
loop_
_entity_poly.entity_id
_entity_poly.type
_entity_poly.pdbx_seq_one_letter_code
_entity_poly.pdbx_strand_id
1 'polypeptide(L)'
;MPPHSRDPSTISSSGWMVSLDEQTATAVRLDLSDGALTMWPFNADLFAPPDPEPRAPIVLPLHEVVGLDQLGADVIQPLVEFCLTNGERFRLRTTEVFLEQIVAALEATRDPEPSAQDAELADLPEVPPRSQTTSKRALLKEIDALRSYIASLGVAERSALQSDIDALTAAIQRLTEHRADVLESVRRTTVELAELREQVVALEREAALQSLGVYRFGHSVDLAVEPSVELRDVRQQIEQRLLGGEAMHITYEWVVNGSEEAGQRMAADLAALLLRTYNAEADLLVRGLHPFDLVVATDRLDASAKAVARLGAALEIAIDPEFHRLRIREIRLVARQHAAAQRAVRNPAPQRVSGPSQ
;
A
#
# COMPACT_ATOMS: atom_id res chain seq x y z
N MET A 1 2.82 36.13 11.64
CA MET A 1 1.80 36.21 10.58
C MET A 1 1.22 37.61 10.54
N PRO A 2 1.22 38.33 9.40
CA PRO A 2 0.06 39.16 9.06
C PRO A 2 -1.13 38.23 8.71
N PRO A 3 -2.38 38.67 8.86
CA PRO A 3 -3.53 37.91 8.35
C PRO A 3 -3.60 38.08 6.84
N HIS A 4 -3.40 37.00 6.08
CA HIS A 4 -3.90 36.97 4.71
C HIS A 4 -5.43 37.03 4.77
N SER A 5 -6.02 38.00 4.09
CA SER A 5 -7.46 38.07 3.89
C SER A 5 -7.90 36.84 3.11
N ARG A 6 -8.61 35.91 3.77
CA ARG A 6 -9.32 34.84 3.08
C ARG A 6 -10.38 35.48 2.21
N ASP A 7 -10.29 35.27 0.90
CA ASP A 7 -11.40 35.57 0.02
C ASP A 7 -12.55 34.61 0.37
N PRO A 8 -13.81 35.08 0.51
CA PRO A 8 -14.94 34.22 0.85
C PRO A 8 -15.28 33.17 -0.23
N SER A 9 -14.68 33.24 -1.43
CA SER A 9 -14.80 32.24 -2.49
C SER A 9 -13.83 31.04 -2.36
N THR A 10 -12.73 31.17 -1.60
CA THR A 10 -11.67 30.15 -1.58
C THR A 10 -12.07 28.90 -0.79
N ILE A 11 -11.98 27.72 -1.43
CA ILE A 11 -12.18 26.43 -0.77
C ILE A 11 -10.81 25.85 -0.38
N SER A 12 -10.57 25.65 0.93
CA SER A 12 -9.31 25.13 1.45
C SER A 12 -9.41 23.67 1.93
N SER A 13 -8.36 22.87 1.67
CA SER A 13 -8.19 21.49 2.16
C SER A 13 -6.72 21.19 2.47
N SER A 14 -6.42 19.96 2.86
CA SER A 14 -5.06 19.43 3.00
C SER A 14 -4.85 18.21 2.10
N GLY A 15 -3.60 17.95 1.74
CA GLY A 15 -3.22 16.81 0.91
C GLY A 15 -1.73 16.53 0.96
N TRP A 16 -1.28 15.66 0.07
CA TRP A 16 0.13 15.29 -0.09
C TRP A 16 0.52 15.34 -1.56
N MET A 17 1.48 16.19 -1.91
CA MET A 17 2.06 16.23 -3.24
C MET A 17 3.11 15.12 -3.38
N VAL A 18 2.98 14.28 -4.40
CA VAL A 18 3.79 13.05 -4.60
C VAL A 18 4.77 13.28 -5.75
N SER A 19 6.06 13.50 -5.46
CA SER A 19 6.98 13.99 -6.50
C SER A 19 7.35 12.93 -7.55
N LEU A 20 7.54 11.68 -7.15
CA LEU A 20 7.88 10.55 -8.04
C LEU A 20 7.46 9.22 -7.40
N ASP A 21 7.78 9.04 -6.11
CA ASP A 21 7.34 7.93 -5.26
C ASP A 21 6.50 8.43 -4.07
N GLU A 22 5.85 7.53 -3.34
CA GLU A 22 5.10 7.88 -2.13
C GLU A 22 5.99 8.17 -0.91
N GLN A 23 7.29 7.85 -0.94
CA GLN A 23 8.23 8.09 0.16
C GLN A 23 8.73 9.55 0.20
N THR A 24 8.66 10.25 -0.93
CA THR A 24 8.94 11.68 -1.09
C THR A 24 7.69 12.56 -1.00
N ALA A 25 6.54 11.99 -0.63
CA ALA A 25 5.28 12.71 -0.50
C ALA A 25 5.36 13.84 0.54
N THR A 26 5.14 15.08 0.09
CA THR A 26 5.23 16.28 0.93
C THR A 26 3.83 16.80 1.25
N ALA A 27 3.53 17.02 2.53
CA ALA A 27 2.25 17.59 2.96
C ALA A 27 2.04 19.00 2.35
N VAL A 28 0.82 19.30 1.94
CA VAL A 28 0.43 20.59 1.33
C VAL A 28 -0.89 21.10 1.89
N ARG A 29 -1.02 22.43 2.02
CA ARG A 29 -2.35 23.08 2.04
C ARG A 29 -2.80 23.28 0.60
N LEU A 30 -4.04 22.92 0.32
CA LEU A 30 -4.68 23.11 -0.97
C LEU A 30 -5.66 24.28 -0.84
N ASP A 31 -5.61 25.25 -1.73
CA ASP A 31 -6.60 26.32 -1.86
C ASP A 31 -7.11 26.36 -3.31
N LEU A 32 -8.42 26.30 -3.49
CA LEU A 32 -9.11 26.33 -4.79
C LEU A 32 -9.87 27.65 -4.93
N SER A 33 -9.52 28.45 -5.94
CA SER A 33 -10.07 29.79 -6.19
C SER A 33 -9.81 30.23 -7.64
N ASP A 34 -10.71 31.03 -8.23
CA ASP A 34 -10.52 31.71 -9.53
C ASP A 34 -9.96 30.84 -10.67
N GLY A 35 -10.41 29.58 -10.77
CA GLY A 35 -9.96 28.66 -11.82
C GLY A 35 -8.53 28.13 -11.65
N ALA A 36 -7.96 28.22 -10.45
CA ALA A 36 -6.65 27.67 -10.12
C ALA A 36 -6.66 26.85 -8.82
N LEU A 37 -5.88 25.77 -8.80
CA LEU A 37 -5.56 24.98 -7.61
C LEU A 37 -4.17 25.39 -7.10
N THR A 38 -4.11 25.99 -5.92
CA THR A 38 -2.86 26.47 -5.31
C THR A 38 -2.42 25.51 -4.21
N MET A 39 -1.22 24.93 -4.36
CA MET A 39 -0.62 24.00 -3.41
C MET A 39 0.52 24.68 -2.65
N TRP A 40 0.34 24.88 -1.34
CA TRP A 40 1.35 25.46 -0.46
C TRP A 40 2.13 24.34 0.26
N PRO A 41 3.46 24.22 0.06
CA PRO A 41 4.28 23.28 0.83
C PRO A 41 4.14 23.49 2.33
N PHE A 42 3.71 22.46 3.06
CA PHE A 42 3.61 22.51 4.51
C PHE A 42 4.98 22.20 5.12
N ASN A 43 5.51 23.10 5.95
CA ASN A 43 6.73 22.80 6.69
C ASN A 43 6.40 21.76 7.79
N ALA A 44 6.93 20.55 7.65
CA ALA A 44 6.57 19.40 8.47
C ALA A 44 7.04 19.51 9.93
N ASP A 45 8.05 20.34 10.21
CA ASP A 45 8.58 20.53 11.57
C ASP A 45 7.87 21.69 12.28
N LEU A 46 6.85 21.36 13.07
CA LEU A 46 6.11 22.26 13.94
C LEU A 46 6.96 22.97 15.02
N PHE A 47 8.21 22.56 15.22
CA PHE A 47 9.14 23.12 16.19
C PHE A 47 10.37 23.79 15.56
N ALA A 48 10.53 23.73 14.23
CA ALA A 48 11.57 24.46 13.53
C ALA A 48 11.35 25.98 13.62
N PRO A 49 12.43 26.79 13.61
CA PRO A 49 12.30 28.24 13.39
C PRO A 49 11.61 28.50 12.03
N PRO A 50 10.79 29.56 11.91
CA PRO A 50 10.09 29.85 10.66
C PRO A 50 11.10 30.07 9.52
N ASP A 51 10.85 29.37 8.42
CA ASP A 51 11.70 29.36 7.21
C ASP A 51 11.89 30.81 6.70
N PRO A 52 13.13 31.35 6.61
CA PRO A 52 13.36 32.75 6.27
C PRO A 52 12.91 33.11 4.85
N GLU A 53 12.86 32.13 3.94
CA GLU A 53 12.32 32.27 2.59
C GLU A 53 11.27 31.17 2.35
N PRO A 54 9.97 31.41 2.65
CA PRO A 54 8.95 30.38 2.48
C PRO A 54 8.85 29.98 1.01
N ARG A 55 8.96 28.67 0.73
CA ARG A 55 8.82 28.12 -0.62
C ARG A 55 7.54 28.63 -1.30
N ALA A 56 7.69 29.15 -2.52
CA ALA A 56 6.56 29.60 -3.32
C ALA A 56 5.54 28.46 -3.51
N PRO A 57 4.22 28.76 -3.48
CA PRO A 57 3.21 27.77 -3.78
C PRO A 57 3.29 27.35 -5.25
N ILE A 58 2.93 26.10 -5.51
CA ILE A 58 2.73 25.61 -6.87
C ILE A 58 1.29 25.96 -7.26
N VAL A 59 1.13 26.80 -8.29
CA VAL A 59 -0.17 27.22 -8.82
C VAL A 59 -0.44 26.39 -10.07
N LEU A 60 -1.53 25.63 -10.07
CA LEU A 60 -1.97 24.78 -11.17
C LEU A 60 -3.24 25.40 -11.80
N PRO A 61 -3.13 26.08 -12.94
CA PRO A 61 -4.28 26.67 -13.63
C PRO A 61 -5.16 25.57 -14.24
N LEU A 62 -6.44 25.52 -13.87
CA LEU A 62 -7.33 24.41 -14.24
C LEU A 62 -7.63 24.37 -15.75
N HIS A 63 -7.61 25.53 -16.42
CA HIS A 63 -7.79 25.62 -17.88
C HIS A 63 -6.63 25.01 -18.69
N GLU A 64 -5.46 24.77 -18.08
CA GLU A 64 -4.36 24.05 -18.72
C GLU A 64 -4.44 22.52 -18.51
N VAL A 65 -5.40 22.02 -17.72
CA VAL A 65 -5.49 20.59 -17.37
C VAL A 65 -6.21 19.79 -18.46
N VAL A 66 -5.40 19.10 -19.27
CA VAL A 66 -5.86 18.20 -20.34
C VAL A 66 -6.28 16.82 -19.83
N GLY A 67 -5.81 16.41 -18.65
CA GLY A 67 -6.15 15.11 -18.05
C GLY A 67 -6.08 15.09 -16.53
N LEU A 68 -6.92 14.26 -15.92
CA LEU A 68 -6.95 13.98 -14.48
C LEU A 68 -7.22 12.48 -14.29
N ASP A 69 -6.29 11.76 -13.68
CA ASP A 69 -6.35 10.30 -13.58
C ASP A 69 -6.18 9.82 -12.14
N GLN A 70 -7.09 8.97 -11.64
CA GLN A 70 -6.96 8.34 -10.33
C GLN A 70 -5.98 7.15 -10.38
N LEU A 71 -4.97 7.16 -9.51
CA LEU A 71 -3.93 6.15 -9.42
C LEU A 71 -4.10 5.32 -8.14
N GLY A 72 -4.73 4.15 -8.26
CA GLY A 72 -4.85 3.17 -7.18
C GLY A 72 -6.23 3.09 -6.52
N ALA A 73 -6.34 2.26 -5.48
CA ALA A 73 -7.61 1.81 -4.90
C ALA A 73 -8.04 2.57 -3.62
N ASP A 74 -7.31 3.62 -3.22
CA ASP A 74 -7.57 4.31 -1.96
C ASP A 74 -8.78 5.24 -2.09
N VAL A 75 -9.87 4.89 -1.39
CA VAL A 75 -11.12 5.65 -1.37
C VAL A 75 -11.05 6.82 -0.37
N ILE A 76 -10.21 6.72 0.66
CA ILE A 76 -10.17 7.72 1.74
C ILE A 76 -9.29 8.92 1.34
N GLN A 77 -8.15 8.63 0.72
CA GLN A 77 -7.24 9.65 0.15
C GLN A 77 -6.79 9.26 -1.26
N PRO A 78 -7.68 9.36 -2.27
CA PRO A 78 -7.33 9.10 -3.66
C PRO A 78 -6.10 9.89 -4.11
N LEU A 79 -5.11 9.17 -4.66
CA LEU A 79 -4.00 9.73 -5.41
C LEU A 79 -4.47 10.02 -6.84
N VAL A 80 -4.27 11.25 -7.32
CA VAL A 80 -4.59 11.65 -8.70
C VAL A 80 -3.37 12.26 -9.39
N GLU A 81 -3.25 12.04 -10.70
CA GLU A 81 -2.26 12.65 -11.59
C GLU A 81 -2.95 13.65 -12.52
N PHE A 82 -2.64 14.94 -12.35
CA PHE A 82 -2.98 16.01 -13.29
C PHE A 82 -1.98 16.02 -14.44
N CYS A 83 -2.45 16.17 -15.67
CA CYS A 83 -1.64 16.41 -16.86
C CYS A 83 -1.96 17.78 -17.47
N LEU A 84 -0.92 18.59 -17.71
CA LEU A 84 -1.03 19.94 -18.27
C LEU A 84 -0.77 19.99 -19.79
N THR A 85 -1.22 21.06 -20.46
CA THR A 85 -0.99 21.32 -21.90
C THR A 85 0.49 21.31 -22.30
N ASN A 86 1.37 21.73 -21.40
CA ASN A 86 2.82 21.72 -21.58
C ASN A 86 3.48 20.32 -21.44
N GLY A 87 2.70 19.31 -21.03
CA GLY A 87 3.16 17.93 -20.79
C GLY A 87 3.67 17.66 -19.37
N GLU A 88 3.72 18.66 -18.49
CA GLU A 88 4.04 18.48 -17.07
C GLU A 88 2.93 17.71 -16.34
N ARG A 89 3.31 17.04 -15.25
CA ARG A 89 2.38 16.26 -14.43
C ARG A 89 2.59 16.50 -12.95
N PHE A 90 1.48 16.64 -12.24
CA PHE A 90 1.45 16.84 -10.80
C PHE A 90 0.62 15.74 -10.15
N ARG A 91 1.16 15.10 -9.10
CA ARG A 91 0.44 14.08 -8.35
C ARG A 91 0.06 14.57 -6.96
N LEU A 92 -1.18 14.29 -6.57
CA LEU A 92 -1.77 14.76 -5.32
C LEU A 92 -2.62 13.65 -4.68
N ARG A 93 -2.38 13.34 -3.40
CA ARG A 93 -3.40 12.73 -2.54
C ARG A 93 -4.22 13.82 -1.88
N THR A 94 -5.54 13.74 -1.97
CA THR A 94 -6.48 14.60 -1.22
C THR A 94 -7.72 13.81 -0.83
N THR A 95 -8.68 14.41 -0.12
CA THR A 95 -9.94 13.76 0.24
C THR A 95 -10.88 13.67 -0.98
N GLU A 96 -11.67 12.60 -1.06
CA GLU A 96 -12.68 12.38 -2.10
C GLU A 96 -13.57 13.62 -2.33
N VAL A 97 -14.11 14.21 -1.26
CA VAL A 97 -14.95 15.43 -1.30
C VAL A 97 -14.23 16.65 -1.88
N PHE A 98 -12.90 16.78 -1.70
CA PHE A 98 -12.15 17.89 -2.30
C PHE A 98 -11.75 17.59 -3.75
N LEU A 99 -11.57 16.30 -4.10
CA LEU A 99 -11.40 15.87 -5.49
C LEU A 99 -12.65 16.17 -6.33
N GLU A 100 -13.85 15.88 -5.81
CA GLU A 100 -15.13 16.26 -6.44
C GLU A 100 -15.20 17.77 -6.73
N GLN A 101 -14.75 18.60 -5.78
CA GLN A 101 -14.72 20.06 -5.92
C GLN A 101 -13.72 20.53 -6.98
N ILE A 102 -12.56 19.87 -7.11
CA ILE A 102 -11.59 20.12 -8.18
C ILE A 102 -12.17 19.70 -9.54
N VAL A 103 -12.86 18.55 -9.64
CA VAL A 103 -13.51 18.09 -10.88
C VAL A 103 -14.59 19.08 -11.33
N ALA A 104 -15.48 19.52 -10.43
CA ALA A 104 -16.50 20.52 -10.75
C ALA A 104 -15.89 21.86 -11.20
N ALA A 105 -14.75 22.27 -10.62
CA ALA A 105 -14.03 23.46 -11.05
C ALA A 105 -13.34 23.29 -12.41
N LEU A 106 -12.79 22.11 -12.71
CA LEU A 106 -12.23 21.75 -14.02
C LEU A 106 -13.30 21.80 -15.12
N GLU A 107 -14.46 21.20 -14.87
CA GLU A 107 -15.62 21.25 -15.76
C GLU A 107 -16.09 22.70 -15.98
N ALA A 108 -16.16 23.52 -14.92
CA ALA A 108 -16.53 24.93 -15.04
C ALA A 108 -15.49 25.81 -15.79
N THR A 109 -14.22 25.38 -15.88
CA THR A 109 -13.19 26.06 -16.70
C THR A 109 -13.14 25.58 -18.15
N ARG A 110 -13.95 24.59 -18.54
CA ARG A 110 -14.13 24.18 -19.94
C ARG A 110 -15.38 24.88 -20.46
N ASP A 111 -15.20 25.79 -21.42
CA ASP A 111 -16.31 26.56 -21.98
C ASP A 111 -17.48 25.63 -22.37
N PRO A 112 -18.75 25.98 -22.04
CA PRO A 112 -19.88 25.33 -22.68
C PRO A 112 -19.76 25.55 -24.19
N GLU A 113 -20.00 24.51 -24.99
CA GLU A 113 -19.76 24.55 -26.44
C GLU A 113 -20.29 25.86 -27.05
N PRO A 114 -19.48 26.62 -27.80
CA PRO A 114 -19.98 27.81 -28.49
C PRO A 114 -21.09 27.36 -29.42
N SER A 115 -22.33 27.77 -29.13
CA SER A 115 -23.50 27.34 -29.86
C SER A 115 -23.29 27.62 -31.35
N ALA A 116 -23.52 26.61 -32.19
CA ALA A 116 -23.20 26.59 -33.62
C ALA A 116 -24.02 27.57 -34.50
N GLN A 117 -24.47 28.67 -33.92
CA GLN A 117 -25.29 29.73 -34.51
C GLN A 117 -24.51 31.04 -34.66
N ASP A 118 -23.52 31.31 -33.79
CA ASP A 118 -22.84 32.62 -33.75
C ASP A 118 -21.53 32.68 -34.56
N ALA A 119 -20.95 31.54 -34.95
CA ALA A 119 -19.63 31.50 -35.58
C ALA A 119 -19.64 31.60 -37.13
N GLU A 120 -20.75 31.30 -37.81
CA GLU A 120 -20.74 30.95 -39.25
C GLU A 120 -21.26 32.03 -40.22
N LEU A 121 -21.65 33.22 -39.73
CA LEU A 121 -22.34 34.24 -40.54
C LEU A 121 -21.45 35.37 -41.11
N ALA A 122 -20.18 35.46 -40.71
CA ALA A 122 -19.34 36.63 -40.97
C ALA A 122 -18.62 36.64 -42.34
N ASP A 123 -18.33 35.47 -42.92
CA ASP A 123 -17.37 35.33 -44.03
C ASP A 123 -17.90 34.45 -45.19
N LEU A 124 -19.23 34.33 -45.29
CA LEU A 124 -19.87 33.63 -46.41
C LEU A 124 -19.79 34.48 -47.69
N PRO A 125 -19.38 33.92 -48.85
CA PRO A 125 -19.41 34.65 -50.12
C PRO A 125 -20.83 35.08 -50.48
N GLU A 126 -20.97 36.12 -51.31
CA GLU A 126 -22.31 36.54 -51.79
C GLU A 126 -22.94 35.46 -52.68
N VAL A 127 -24.20 35.11 -52.39
CA VAL A 127 -25.00 34.19 -53.22
C VAL A 127 -25.14 34.79 -54.63
N PRO A 128 -24.75 34.08 -55.71
CA PRO A 128 -24.80 34.62 -57.06
C PRO A 128 -26.25 34.98 -57.46
N PRO A 129 -26.47 36.15 -58.08
CA PRO A 129 -27.82 36.66 -58.31
C PRO A 129 -28.59 35.84 -59.35
N ARG A 130 -29.87 35.56 -59.05
CA ARG A 130 -30.78 34.82 -59.94
C ARG A 130 -30.95 35.49 -61.30
N SER A 131 -31.07 34.70 -62.37
CA SER A 131 -31.40 35.21 -63.68
C SER A 131 -32.84 35.74 -63.71
N GLN A 132 -33.00 37.01 -64.08
CA GLN A 132 -34.30 37.60 -64.41
C GLN A 132 -34.80 37.16 -65.80
N THR A 133 -34.11 36.24 -66.49
CA THR A 133 -34.49 35.75 -67.82
C THR A 133 -34.70 34.24 -67.83
N THR A 134 -35.75 33.77 -68.48
CA THR A 134 -36.05 32.34 -68.69
C THR A 134 -35.20 31.70 -69.81
N SER A 135 -34.17 32.39 -70.31
CA SER A 135 -33.38 31.91 -71.44
C SER A 135 -32.47 30.74 -71.02
N LYS A 136 -32.49 29.63 -71.78
CA LYS A 136 -31.69 28.43 -71.50
C LYS A 136 -30.20 28.73 -71.28
N ARG A 137 -29.64 29.72 -71.98
CA ARG A 137 -28.24 30.14 -71.84
C ARG A 137 -27.96 30.88 -70.53
N ALA A 138 -28.91 31.67 -70.01
CA ALA A 138 -28.75 32.33 -68.72
C ALA A 138 -28.89 31.34 -67.57
N LEU A 139 -29.89 30.45 -67.62
CA LEU A 139 -30.11 29.41 -66.60
C LEU A 139 -28.91 28.44 -66.49
N LEU A 140 -28.28 28.06 -67.60
CA LEU A 140 -27.03 27.29 -67.55
C LEU A 140 -25.88 28.05 -66.87
N LYS A 141 -25.76 29.36 -67.12
CA LYS A 141 -24.73 30.20 -66.49
C LYS A 141 -24.98 30.41 -64.98
N GLU A 142 -26.24 30.46 -64.58
CA GLU A 142 -26.66 30.49 -63.17
C GLU A 142 -26.35 29.16 -62.46
N ILE A 143 -26.60 28.01 -63.12
CA ILE A 143 -26.25 26.68 -62.60
C ILE A 143 -24.73 26.56 -62.36
N ASP A 144 -23.88 27.01 -63.28
CA ASP A 144 -22.43 26.92 -63.12
C ASP A 144 -21.88 27.95 -62.10
N ALA A 145 -22.55 29.10 -61.92
CA ALA A 145 -22.25 30.04 -60.84
C ALA A 145 -22.63 29.45 -59.47
N LEU A 146 -23.82 28.86 -59.33
CA LEU A 146 -24.27 28.20 -58.10
C LEU A 146 -23.42 26.97 -57.75
N ARG A 147 -22.91 26.23 -58.75
CA ARG A 147 -21.95 25.14 -58.52
C ARG A 147 -20.62 25.63 -57.99
N SER A 148 -20.07 26.69 -58.58
CA SER A 148 -18.85 27.34 -58.09
C SER A 148 -19.03 27.85 -56.66
N TYR A 149 -20.19 28.44 -56.37
CA TYR A 149 -20.57 28.91 -55.04
C TYR A 149 -20.63 27.77 -54.00
N ILE A 150 -21.31 26.66 -54.32
CA ILE A 150 -21.40 25.47 -53.44
C ILE A 150 -20.00 24.85 -53.21
N ALA A 151 -19.11 24.89 -54.20
CA ALA A 151 -17.72 24.47 -54.02
C ALA A 151 -16.94 25.40 -53.07
N SER A 152 -17.12 26.73 -53.19
CA SER A 152 -16.46 27.70 -52.30
C SER A 152 -16.95 27.68 -50.84
N LEU A 153 -18.10 27.05 -50.55
CA LEU A 153 -18.60 26.85 -49.18
C LEU A 153 -17.87 25.73 -48.39
N GLY A 154 -16.86 25.09 -48.99
CA GLY A 154 -15.98 24.14 -48.30
C GLY A 154 -16.67 22.86 -47.82
N VAL A 155 -17.85 22.52 -48.35
CA VAL A 155 -18.70 21.43 -47.82
C VAL A 155 -17.96 20.07 -47.81
N ALA A 156 -17.15 19.80 -48.84
CA ALA A 156 -16.34 18.59 -48.91
C ALA A 156 -15.22 18.57 -47.85
N GLU A 157 -14.54 19.70 -47.66
CA GLU A 157 -13.46 19.87 -46.67
C GLU A 157 -14.00 19.75 -45.24
N ARG A 158 -15.15 20.38 -44.95
CA ARG A 158 -15.86 20.19 -43.68
C ARG A 158 -16.32 18.76 -43.45
N SER A 159 -16.76 18.04 -44.50
CA SER A 159 -17.11 16.62 -44.35
C SER A 159 -15.90 15.71 -44.11
N ALA A 160 -14.72 16.07 -44.63
CA ALA A 160 -13.47 15.37 -44.33
C ALA A 160 -13.01 15.64 -42.88
N LEU A 161 -12.99 16.91 -42.47
CA LEU A 161 -12.66 17.32 -41.10
C LEU A 161 -13.59 16.68 -40.06
N GLN A 162 -14.90 16.57 -40.33
CA GLN A 162 -15.82 15.85 -39.47
C GLN A 162 -15.48 14.35 -39.39
N SER A 163 -15.17 13.71 -40.53
CA SER A 163 -14.76 12.31 -40.53
C SER A 163 -13.44 12.08 -39.77
N ASP A 164 -12.52 13.04 -39.78
CA ASP A 164 -11.28 13.00 -39.01
C ASP A 164 -11.55 13.23 -37.50
N ILE A 165 -12.45 14.14 -37.14
CA ILE A 165 -12.92 14.34 -35.75
C ILE A 165 -13.58 13.08 -35.20
N ASP A 166 -14.47 12.44 -35.98
CA ASP A 166 -15.14 11.19 -35.60
C ASP A 166 -14.12 10.06 -35.40
N ALA A 167 -13.14 9.95 -36.30
CA ALA A 167 -12.06 8.95 -36.23
C ALA A 167 -11.10 9.18 -35.05
N LEU A 168 -10.77 10.44 -34.75
CA LEU A 168 -9.95 10.83 -33.58
C LEU A 168 -10.71 10.57 -32.28
N THR A 169 -12.00 10.91 -32.21
CA THR A 169 -12.87 10.62 -31.06
C THR A 169 -12.93 9.11 -30.77
N ALA A 170 -13.15 8.31 -31.82
CA ALA A 170 -13.12 6.85 -31.72
C ALA A 170 -11.71 6.29 -31.42
N ALA A 171 -10.62 7.03 -31.67
CA ALA A 171 -9.27 6.64 -31.25
C ALA A 171 -9.02 6.98 -29.77
N ILE A 172 -9.45 8.17 -29.31
CA ILE A 172 -9.38 8.60 -27.92
C ILE A 172 -10.15 7.63 -27.01
N GLN A 173 -11.39 7.27 -27.37
CA GLN A 173 -12.18 6.34 -26.58
C GLN A 173 -11.51 4.95 -26.42
N ARG A 174 -10.96 4.38 -27.50
CA ARG A 174 -10.22 3.11 -27.42
C ARG A 174 -8.94 3.22 -26.57
N LEU A 175 -8.31 4.39 -26.54
CA LEU A 175 -7.13 4.64 -25.71
C LEU A 175 -7.50 4.84 -24.23
N THR A 176 -8.64 5.46 -23.90
CA THR A 176 -9.10 5.58 -22.50
C THR A 176 -9.59 4.24 -21.95
N GLU A 177 -10.33 3.45 -22.76
CA GLU A 177 -10.71 2.07 -22.43
C GLU A 177 -9.47 1.20 -22.17
N HIS A 178 -8.51 1.17 -23.10
CA HIS A 178 -7.28 0.38 -22.92
C HIS A 178 -6.43 0.87 -21.73
N ARG A 179 -6.42 2.18 -21.45
CA ARG A 179 -5.73 2.73 -20.27
C ARG A 179 -6.37 2.25 -18.97
N ALA A 180 -7.70 2.18 -18.90
CA ALA A 180 -8.41 1.68 -17.73
C ALA A 180 -8.09 0.20 -17.47
N ASP A 181 -8.09 -0.65 -18.51
CA ASP A 181 -7.70 -2.07 -18.41
C ASP A 181 -6.27 -2.24 -17.87
N VAL A 182 -5.33 -1.43 -18.38
CA VAL A 182 -3.93 -1.45 -17.94
C VAL A 182 -3.78 -1.00 -16.49
N LEU A 183 -4.46 0.08 -16.08
CA LEU A 183 -4.44 0.57 -14.69
C LEU A 183 -5.03 -0.46 -13.73
N GLU A 184 -6.14 -1.13 -14.09
CA GLU A 184 -6.75 -2.20 -13.27
C GLU A 184 -5.81 -3.41 -13.14
N SER A 185 -5.14 -3.82 -14.23
CA SER A 185 -4.18 -4.92 -14.14
C SER A 185 -2.95 -4.55 -13.31
N VAL A 186 -2.46 -3.31 -13.37
CA VAL A 186 -1.38 -2.81 -12.50
C VAL A 186 -1.84 -2.79 -11.05
N ARG A 187 -3.06 -2.33 -10.77
CA ARG A 187 -3.67 -2.31 -9.43
C ARG A 187 -3.72 -3.70 -8.82
N ARG A 188 -4.28 -4.68 -9.54
CA ARG A 188 -4.32 -6.10 -9.14
C ARG A 188 -2.92 -6.64 -8.81
N THR A 189 -1.99 -6.54 -9.76
CA THR A 189 -0.65 -7.13 -9.58
C THR A 189 0.19 -6.41 -8.52
N THR A 190 -0.11 -5.16 -8.21
CA THR A 190 0.50 -4.46 -7.06
C THR A 190 0.02 -5.02 -5.72
N VAL A 191 -1.28 -5.37 -5.60
CA VAL A 191 -1.83 -6.03 -4.41
C VAL A 191 -1.28 -7.45 -4.26
N GLU A 192 -1.33 -8.25 -5.33
CA GLU A 192 -0.75 -9.61 -5.37
C GLU A 192 0.73 -9.61 -4.94
N LEU A 193 1.51 -8.64 -5.42
CA LEU A 193 2.93 -8.48 -5.06
C LEU A 193 3.14 -8.06 -3.60
N ALA A 194 2.22 -7.30 -3.00
CA ALA A 194 2.28 -6.95 -1.58
C ALA A 194 1.98 -8.16 -0.69
N GLU A 195 0.93 -8.92 -1.01
CA GLU A 195 0.56 -10.16 -0.31
C GLU A 195 1.67 -11.22 -0.38
N LEU A 196 2.27 -11.42 -1.57
CA LEU A 196 3.39 -12.35 -1.75
C LEU A 196 4.64 -11.93 -0.96
N ARG A 197 4.91 -10.62 -0.82
CA ARG A 197 6.03 -10.12 0.00
C ARG A 197 5.81 -10.40 1.49
N GLU A 198 4.60 -10.21 2.01
CA GLU A 198 4.27 -10.55 3.40
C GLU A 198 4.40 -12.07 3.64
N GLN A 199 3.90 -12.88 2.71
CA GLN A 199 4.05 -14.34 2.76
C GLN A 199 5.52 -14.78 2.75
N VAL A 200 6.38 -14.18 1.93
CA VAL A 200 7.82 -14.47 1.93
C VAL A 200 8.46 -14.12 3.28
N VAL A 201 8.20 -12.93 3.84
CA VAL A 201 8.74 -12.53 5.16
C VAL A 201 8.25 -13.46 6.28
N ALA A 202 7.00 -13.91 6.22
CA ALA A 202 6.47 -14.90 7.17
C ALA A 202 7.17 -16.28 7.04
N LEU A 203 7.38 -16.75 5.81
CA LEU A 203 8.08 -18.01 5.52
C LEU A 203 9.56 -17.96 5.89
N GLU A 204 10.26 -16.85 5.63
CA GLU A 204 11.66 -16.64 6.05
C GLU A 204 11.79 -16.65 7.58
N ARG A 205 10.88 -15.97 8.28
CA ARG A 205 10.82 -16.00 9.75
C ARG A 205 10.53 -17.41 10.28
N GLU A 206 9.66 -18.19 9.64
CA GLU A 206 9.43 -19.57 10.05
C GLU A 206 10.64 -20.47 9.77
N ALA A 207 11.25 -20.36 8.59
CA ALA A 207 12.46 -21.11 8.23
C ALA A 207 13.62 -20.82 9.19
N ALA A 208 13.78 -19.56 9.62
CA ALA A 208 14.75 -19.19 10.66
C ALA A 208 14.48 -19.93 11.98
N LEU A 209 13.24 -19.92 12.48
CA LEU A 209 12.85 -20.62 13.72
C LEU A 209 13.02 -22.15 13.60
N GLN A 210 12.64 -22.75 12.46
CA GLN A 210 12.82 -24.18 12.20
C GLN A 210 14.31 -24.57 12.10
N SER A 211 15.18 -23.70 11.58
CA SER A 211 16.63 -23.94 11.54
C SER A 211 17.24 -24.01 12.95
N LEU A 212 16.73 -23.17 13.87
CA LEU A 212 17.05 -23.17 15.29
C LEU A 212 16.29 -24.25 16.10
N GLY A 213 15.55 -25.14 15.43
CA GLY A 213 14.89 -26.30 16.04
C GLY A 213 13.54 -26.05 16.71
N VAL A 214 12.94 -24.88 16.51
CA VAL A 214 11.58 -24.58 16.99
C VAL A 214 10.58 -24.83 15.87
N TYR A 215 9.70 -25.80 16.08
CA TYR A 215 8.75 -26.23 15.05
C TYR A 215 7.31 -25.87 15.46
N ARG A 216 6.70 -24.88 14.80
CA ARG A 216 5.27 -24.57 14.99
C ARG A 216 4.44 -25.78 14.55
N PHE A 217 3.72 -26.39 15.49
CA PHE A 217 2.74 -27.42 15.15
C PHE A 217 1.45 -26.76 14.67
N GLY A 218 1.34 -26.58 13.36
CA GLY A 218 0.19 -25.96 12.69
C GLY A 218 -1.10 -26.81 12.70
N HIS A 219 -1.38 -27.53 13.79
CA HIS A 219 -2.60 -28.31 14.01
C HIS A 219 -3.04 -28.19 15.48
N SER A 220 -4.20 -27.56 15.70
CA SER A 220 -4.81 -27.28 17.00
C SER A 220 -5.43 -28.51 17.69
N VAL A 221 -4.80 -29.68 17.56
CA VAL A 221 -5.37 -30.99 17.95
C VAL A 221 -5.02 -31.36 19.39
N ASP A 222 -3.82 -31.04 19.87
CA ASP A 222 -3.35 -31.40 21.22
C ASP A 222 -3.79 -30.42 22.33
N LEU A 223 -4.36 -29.26 21.95
CA LEU A 223 -4.91 -28.27 22.87
C LEU A 223 -6.37 -27.98 22.52
N ALA A 224 -7.30 -28.69 23.18
CA ALA A 224 -8.74 -28.44 23.13
C ALA A 224 -9.18 -27.13 23.83
N VAL A 225 -8.24 -26.22 24.10
CA VAL A 225 -8.42 -24.92 24.78
C VAL A 225 -7.39 -23.95 24.20
N GLU A 226 -7.85 -22.75 23.83
CA GLU A 226 -6.98 -21.68 23.33
C GLU A 226 -5.84 -21.33 24.33
N PRO A 227 -4.58 -21.16 23.88
CA PRO A 227 -3.48 -20.73 24.71
C PRO A 227 -3.80 -19.45 25.49
N SER A 228 -3.59 -19.46 26.81
CA SER A 228 -3.71 -18.26 27.64
C SER A 228 -2.75 -17.17 27.18
N VAL A 229 -3.12 -15.89 27.41
CA VAL A 229 -2.29 -14.73 27.03
C VAL A 229 -0.84 -14.89 27.53
N GLU A 230 -0.67 -15.22 28.82
CA GLU A 230 0.65 -15.50 29.42
C GLU A 230 1.52 -16.50 28.64
N LEU A 231 0.94 -17.49 27.96
CA LEU A 231 1.67 -18.49 27.18
C LEU A 231 2.05 -17.97 25.78
N ARG A 232 1.19 -17.13 25.18
CA ARG A 232 1.50 -16.42 23.93
C ARG A 232 2.62 -15.40 24.15
N ASP A 233 2.56 -14.62 25.23
CA ASP A 233 3.58 -13.64 25.59
C ASP A 233 4.95 -14.30 25.79
N VAL A 234 5.00 -15.45 26.47
CA VAL A 234 6.23 -16.21 26.71
C VAL A 234 6.78 -16.81 25.41
N ARG A 235 5.92 -17.35 24.54
CA ARG A 235 6.34 -17.83 23.21
C ARG A 235 6.88 -16.72 22.32
N GLN A 236 6.28 -15.53 22.37
CA GLN A 236 6.79 -14.35 21.65
C GLN A 236 8.18 -13.95 22.16
N GLN A 237 8.42 -13.97 23.48
CA GLN A 237 9.74 -13.69 24.06
C GLN A 237 10.79 -14.75 23.69
N ILE A 238 10.40 -16.03 23.62
CA ILE A 238 11.23 -17.13 23.12
C ILE A 238 11.63 -16.90 21.65
N GLU A 239 10.67 -16.57 20.79
CA GLU A 239 10.94 -16.24 19.38
C GLU A 239 11.87 -15.03 19.21
N GLN A 240 11.63 -13.96 19.99
CA GLN A 240 12.43 -12.74 19.94
C GLN A 240 13.89 -13.01 20.30
N ARG A 241 14.16 -13.78 21.37
CA ARG A 241 15.53 -14.16 21.75
C ARG A 241 16.20 -15.11 20.75
N LEU A 242 15.44 -15.98 20.09
CA LEU A 242 15.99 -16.85 19.04
C LEU A 242 16.38 -16.06 17.79
N LEU A 243 15.50 -15.19 17.31
CA LEU A 243 15.74 -14.37 16.12
C LEU A 243 16.79 -13.26 16.36
N GLY A 244 16.91 -12.77 17.59
CA GLY A 244 17.95 -11.82 18.00
C GLY A 244 19.30 -12.44 18.40
N GLY A 245 19.43 -13.78 18.42
CA GLY A 245 20.65 -14.47 18.83
C GLY A 245 20.90 -14.52 20.35
N GLU A 246 20.02 -13.93 21.17
CA GLU A 246 20.12 -13.85 22.65
C GLU A 246 19.80 -15.18 23.37
N ALA A 247 19.56 -16.28 22.65
CA ALA A 247 19.23 -17.57 23.26
C ALA A 247 20.44 -18.32 23.86
N MET A 248 21.66 -17.87 23.57
CA MET A 248 22.91 -18.50 24.01
C MET A 248 24.02 -17.49 24.33
N HIS A 249 24.99 -17.93 25.11
CA HIS A 249 26.29 -17.28 25.27
C HIS A 249 27.34 -18.07 24.47
N ILE A 250 28.25 -17.33 23.81
CA ILE A 250 29.32 -17.83 22.93
C ILE A 250 30.50 -16.86 23.08
N THR A 251 31.72 -17.36 23.26
CA THR A 251 32.94 -16.53 23.23
C THR A 251 33.64 -16.67 21.88
N TYR A 252 33.97 -15.55 21.25
CA TYR A 252 34.50 -15.48 19.88
C TYR A 252 36.04 -15.35 19.80
N GLU A 253 36.74 -15.40 20.94
CA GLU A 253 38.18 -15.13 21.06
C GLU A 253 39.07 -16.33 20.65
N TRP A 254 38.88 -16.86 19.43
CA TRP A 254 39.65 -18.02 18.96
C TRP A 254 39.83 -18.07 17.43
N VAL A 255 40.84 -18.84 17.00
CA VAL A 255 41.39 -18.81 15.63
C VAL A 255 41.44 -20.22 15.05
N VAL A 256 40.94 -20.42 13.82
CA VAL A 256 41.06 -21.67 13.07
C VAL A 256 42.03 -21.48 11.91
N ASN A 257 43.11 -22.26 11.88
CA ASN A 257 44.11 -22.25 10.80
C ASN A 257 44.70 -20.86 10.47
N GLY A 258 44.73 -19.94 11.43
CA GLY A 258 45.18 -18.55 11.24
C GLY A 258 44.07 -17.55 10.85
N SER A 259 42.80 -17.96 10.81
CA SER A 259 41.65 -17.09 10.55
C SER A 259 40.72 -17.02 11.78
N GLU A 260 40.45 -15.80 12.24
CA GLU A 260 39.43 -15.49 13.26
C GLU A 260 38.02 -15.71 12.69
N GLU A 261 37.75 -15.26 11.45
CA GLU A 261 36.47 -15.44 10.76
C GLU A 261 36.06 -16.92 10.67
N ALA A 262 37.01 -17.81 10.39
CA ALA A 262 36.79 -19.25 10.35
C ALA A 262 36.47 -19.84 11.74
N GLY A 263 37.06 -19.29 12.80
CA GLY A 263 36.73 -19.62 14.20
C GLY A 263 35.32 -19.15 14.56
N GLN A 264 35.02 -17.87 14.33
CA GLN A 264 33.71 -17.28 14.60
C GLN A 264 32.59 -18.06 13.91
N ARG A 265 32.77 -18.42 12.63
CA ARG A 265 31.82 -19.24 11.88
C ARG A 265 31.67 -20.65 12.47
N MET A 266 32.77 -21.34 12.76
CA MET A 266 32.72 -22.69 13.34
C MET A 266 32.09 -22.72 14.75
N ALA A 267 32.22 -21.64 15.52
CA ALA A 267 31.54 -21.47 16.81
C ALA A 267 30.04 -21.26 16.63
N ALA A 268 29.63 -20.40 15.68
CA ALA A 268 28.23 -20.18 15.34
C ALA A 268 27.55 -21.46 14.83
N ASP A 269 28.21 -22.22 13.94
CA ASP A 269 27.72 -23.50 13.41
C ASP A 269 27.52 -24.54 14.54
N LEU A 270 28.47 -24.65 15.49
CA LEU A 270 28.34 -25.54 16.65
C LEU A 270 27.26 -25.07 17.63
N ALA A 271 27.19 -23.77 17.92
CA ALA A 271 26.17 -23.21 18.81
C ALA A 271 24.76 -23.40 18.23
N ALA A 272 24.56 -23.17 16.93
CA ALA A 272 23.28 -23.41 16.27
C ALA A 272 22.85 -24.89 16.35
N LEU A 273 23.79 -25.83 16.18
CA LEU A 273 23.52 -27.27 16.34
C LEU A 273 23.12 -27.64 17.78
N LEU A 274 23.81 -27.08 18.78
CA LEU A 274 23.50 -27.29 20.19
C LEU A 274 22.15 -26.64 20.59
N LEU A 275 21.87 -25.41 20.11
CA LEU A 275 20.60 -24.71 20.30
C LEU A 275 19.43 -25.50 19.70
N ARG A 276 19.59 -25.99 18.46
CA ARG A 276 18.62 -26.83 17.77
C ARG A 276 18.31 -28.11 18.56
N THR A 277 19.33 -28.71 19.17
CA THR A 277 19.19 -29.92 19.98
C THR A 277 18.43 -29.63 21.28
N TYR A 278 18.75 -28.51 21.96
CA TYR A 278 18.06 -28.05 23.16
C TYR A 278 16.60 -27.66 22.90
N ASN A 279 16.33 -26.93 21.80
CA ASN A 279 14.98 -26.54 21.41
C ASN A 279 14.12 -27.74 21.02
N ALA A 280 14.67 -28.73 20.30
CA ALA A 280 13.94 -29.96 20.00
C ALA A 280 13.54 -30.72 21.27
N GLU A 281 14.43 -30.79 22.27
CA GLU A 281 14.12 -31.38 23.57
C GLU A 281 13.04 -30.58 24.34
N ALA A 282 13.12 -29.25 24.33
CA ALA A 282 12.11 -28.38 24.95
C ALA A 282 10.72 -28.53 24.29
N ASP A 283 10.67 -28.56 22.95
CA ASP A 283 9.44 -28.73 22.17
C ASP A 283 8.84 -30.15 22.36
N LEU A 284 9.66 -31.20 22.47
CA LEU A 284 9.23 -32.56 22.82
C LEU A 284 8.66 -32.63 24.24
N LEU A 285 9.31 -31.97 25.20
CA LEU A 285 8.84 -31.88 26.59
C LEU A 285 7.50 -31.14 26.70
N VAL A 286 7.32 -30.06 25.93
CA VAL A 286 6.05 -29.31 25.86
C VAL A 286 4.93 -30.16 25.27
N ARG A 287 5.19 -30.98 24.24
CA ARG A 287 4.18 -31.86 23.63
C ARG A 287 3.79 -33.05 24.52
N GLY A 288 4.75 -33.67 25.19
CA GLY A 288 4.51 -34.85 26.03
C GLY A 288 3.92 -34.57 27.42
N LEU A 289 3.52 -33.33 27.73
CA LEU A 289 3.41 -32.85 29.10
C LEU A 289 2.09 -33.21 29.79
N HIS A 290 2.07 -34.35 30.51
CA HIS A 290 0.98 -34.62 31.44
C HIS A 290 1.05 -33.70 32.70
N PRO A 291 -0.10 -33.34 33.32
CA PRO A 291 -0.16 -32.37 34.42
C PRO A 291 0.68 -32.65 35.68
N PHE A 292 1.16 -33.89 35.85
CA PHE A 292 1.92 -34.33 37.02
C PHE A 292 3.43 -34.40 36.74
N ASP A 293 3.84 -34.38 35.48
CA ASP A 293 5.23 -34.65 35.07
C ASP A 293 6.11 -33.39 35.04
N LEU A 294 5.58 -32.26 35.53
CA LEU A 294 6.22 -30.95 35.48
C LEU A 294 7.65 -30.96 36.04
N VAL A 295 7.90 -31.66 37.15
CA VAL A 295 9.24 -31.76 37.76
C VAL A 295 10.19 -32.54 36.85
N VAL A 296 9.74 -33.68 36.32
CA VAL A 296 10.52 -34.51 35.38
C VAL A 296 10.85 -33.74 34.10
N ALA A 297 9.90 -32.94 33.61
CA ALA A 297 10.10 -32.09 32.43
C ALA A 297 11.09 -30.96 32.70
N THR A 298 11.03 -30.28 33.86
CA THR A 298 12.03 -29.26 34.20
C THR A 298 13.41 -29.88 34.40
N ASP A 299 13.53 -30.97 35.16
CA ASP A 299 14.80 -31.64 35.45
C ASP A 299 15.48 -32.16 34.17
N ARG A 300 14.69 -32.63 33.19
CA ARG A 300 15.17 -33.07 31.88
C ARG A 300 15.64 -31.90 31.00
N LEU A 301 14.94 -30.75 31.03
CA LEU A 301 15.41 -29.55 30.31
C LEU A 301 16.67 -28.96 30.95
N ASP A 302 16.75 -28.96 32.28
CA ASP A 302 17.94 -28.65 33.08
C ASP A 302 19.13 -29.53 32.69
N ALA A 303 18.91 -30.84 32.54
CA ALA A 303 19.94 -31.78 32.10
C ALA A 303 20.37 -31.52 30.65
N SER A 304 19.45 -31.12 29.76
CA SER A 304 19.76 -30.71 28.39
C SER A 304 20.63 -29.45 28.33
N ALA A 305 20.30 -28.41 29.12
CA ALA A 305 21.14 -27.20 29.22
C ALA A 305 22.55 -27.52 29.75
N LYS A 306 22.66 -28.39 30.76
CA LYS A 306 23.95 -28.87 31.31
C LYS A 306 24.73 -29.71 30.28
N ALA A 307 24.04 -30.49 29.43
CA ALA A 307 24.66 -31.24 28.35
C ALA A 307 25.20 -30.33 27.25
N VAL A 308 24.47 -29.28 26.86
CA VAL A 308 24.94 -28.23 25.95
C VAL A 308 26.20 -27.57 26.49
N ALA A 309 26.16 -27.06 27.73
CA ALA A 309 27.33 -26.41 28.35
C ALA A 309 28.56 -27.34 28.42
N ARG A 310 28.36 -28.64 28.67
CA ARG A 310 29.45 -29.65 28.68
C ARG A 310 30.03 -29.92 27.29
N LEU A 311 29.22 -29.89 26.25
CA LEU A 311 29.67 -30.09 24.85
C LEU A 311 30.29 -28.80 24.27
N GLY A 312 29.77 -27.64 24.67
CA GLY A 312 30.21 -26.31 24.26
C GLY A 312 31.40 -25.74 25.04
N ALA A 313 31.83 -26.40 26.13
CA ALA A 313 32.79 -25.89 27.11
C ALA A 313 34.11 -25.36 26.52
N ALA A 314 34.60 -25.93 25.41
CA ALA A 314 35.84 -25.51 24.77
C ALA A 314 35.76 -24.13 24.06
N LEU A 315 34.55 -23.62 23.83
CA LEU A 315 34.24 -22.32 23.21
C LEU A 315 33.31 -21.46 24.10
N GLU A 316 33.22 -21.83 25.39
CA GLU A 316 32.34 -21.22 26.40
C GLU A 316 30.83 -21.20 26.01
N ILE A 317 30.43 -22.08 25.10
CA ILE A 317 29.07 -22.14 24.55
C ILE A 317 28.07 -22.68 25.58
N ALA A 318 27.07 -21.88 25.94
CA ALA A 318 26.02 -22.23 26.90
C ALA A 318 24.65 -21.65 26.52
N ILE A 319 23.56 -22.21 27.07
CA ILE A 319 22.21 -21.64 26.94
C ILE A 319 22.09 -20.39 27.84
N ASP A 320 21.50 -19.31 27.32
CA ASP A 320 21.27 -18.09 28.10
C ASP A 320 20.30 -18.35 29.29
N PRO A 321 20.61 -17.87 30.52
CA PRO A 321 19.78 -18.13 31.69
C PRO A 321 18.35 -17.61 31.62
N GLU A 322 18.08 -16.49 30.95
CA GLU A 322 16.71 -15.95 30.83
C GLU A 322 15.92 -16.70 29.75
N PHE A 323 16.56 -17.09 28.64
CA PHE A 323 15.98 -17.97 27.62
C PHE A 323 15.61 -19.34 28.20
N HIS A 324 16.50 -19.91 29.02
CA HIS A 324 16.22 -21.13 29.76
C HIS A 324 15.04 -20.95 30.74
N ARG A 325 14.99 -19.85 31.51
CA ARG A 325 13.84 -19.51 32.37
C ARG A 325 12.54 -19.35 31.59
N LEU A 326 12.56 -18.77 30.39
CA LEU A 326 11.39 -18.65 29.51
C LEU A 326 10.88 -20.04 29.08
N ARG A 327 11.75 -20.96 28.66
CA ARG A 327 11.35 -22.34 28.34
C ARG A 327 10.82 -23.11 29.57
N ILE A 328 11.43 -22.94 30.73
CA ILE A 328 10.91 -23.49 32.01
C ILE A 328 9.53 -22.87 32.34
N ARG A 329 9.30 -21.59 32.04
CA ARG A 329 7.99 -20.92 32.20
C ARG A 329 6.96 -21.42 31.19
N GLU A 330 7.34 -21.69 29.95
CA GLU A 330 6.47 -22.31 28.93
C GLU A 330 5.93 -23.66 29.43
N ILE A 331 6.81 -24.57 29.83
CA ILE A 331 6.45 -25.89 30.38
C ILE A 331 5.49 -25.74 31.58
N ARG A 332 5.77 -24.83 32.51
CA ARG A 332 4.90 -24.56 33.68
C ARG A 332 3.50 -24.08 33.28
N LEU A 333 3.39 -23.23 32.25
CA LEU A 333 2.10 -22.71 31.76
C LEU A 333 1.30 -23.78 31.01
N VAL A 334 1.96 -24.60 30.20
CA VAL A 334 1.35 -25.72 29.47
C VAL A 334 0.82 -26.78 30.45
N ALA A 335 1.61 -27.18 31.46
CA ALA A 335 1.15 -28.08 32.52
C ALA A 335 -0.07 -27.53 33.29
N ARG A 336 -0.08 -26.21 33.59
CA ARG A 336 -1.22 -25.52 34.23
C ARG A 336 -2.48 -25.54 33.36
N GLN A 337 -2.34 -25.39 32.04
CA GLN A 337 -3.46 -25.47 31.09
C GLN A 337 -4.03 -26.90 30.99
N HIS A 338 -3.18 -27.93 30.81
CA HIS A 338 -3.66 -29.32 30.79
C HIS A 338 -4.31 -29.72 32.14
N ALA A 339 -3.77 -29.26 33.27
CA ALA A 339 -4.39 -29.46 34.59
C ALA A 339 -5.78 -28.81 34.69
N ALA A 340 -5.97 -27.62 34.13
CA ALA A 340 -7.26 -26.93 34.09
C ALA A 340 -8.27 -27.65 33.17
N ALA A 341 -7.84 -28.04 31.96
CA ALA A 341 -8.67 -28.76 31.01
C ALA A 341 -9.17 -30.10 31.58
N GLN A 342 -8.27 -30.91 32.18
CA GLN A 342 -8.67 -32.18 32.81
C GLN A 342 -9.62 -31.98 34.00
N ARG A 343 -9.49 -30.88 34.77
CA ARG A 343 -10.45 -30.54 35.83
C ARG A 343 -11.83 -30.17 35.28
N ALA A 344 -11.88 -29.42 34.18
CA ALA A 344 -13.14 -29.08 33.52
C ALA A 344 -13.86 -30.32 32.94
N VAL A 345 -13.11 -31.24 32.31
CA VAL A 345 -13.66 -32.51 31.82
C VAL A 345 -14.13 -33.42 32.97
N ARG A 346 -13.38 -33.48 34.08
CA ARG A 346 -13.74 -34.32 35.25
C ARG A 346 -14.91 -33.78 36.06
N ASN A 347 -15.14 -32.46 36.04
CA ASN A 347 -16.17 -31.81 36.85
C ASN A 347 -16.89 -30.71 36.04
N PRO A 348 -17.67 -31.10 35.00
CA PRO A 348 -18.39 -30.15 34.16
C PRO A 348 -19.39 -29.36 35.01
N ALA A 349 -19.43 -28.04 34.82
CA ALA A 349 -20.35 -27.18 35.56
C ALA A 349 -21.81 -27.60 35.30
N PRO A 350 -22.67 -27.62 36.34
CA PRO A 350 -24.07 -28.01 36.16
C PRO A 350 -24.73 -27.04 35.17
N GLN A 351 -25.28 -27.59 34.08
CA GLN A 351 -26.01 -26.80 33.10
C GLN A 351 -27.15 -26.07 33.80
N ARG A 352 -27.16 -24.73 33.73
CA ARG A 352 -28.30 -23.94 34.18
C ARG A 352 -29.45 -24.20 33.20
N VAL A 353 -30.31 -25.15 33.55
CA VAL A 353 -31.58 -25.37 32.87
C VAL A 353 -32.42 -24.12 33.08
N SER A 354 -32.44 -23.25 32.07
CA SER A 354 -33.37 -22.14 31.99
C SER A 354 -34.78 -22.71 31.84
N GLY A 355 -35.46 -22.92 32.97
CA GLY A 355 -36.88 -23.26 32.97
C GLY A 355 -37.67 -22.17 32.24
N PRO A 356 -38.71 -22.53 31.47
CA PRO A 356 -39.51 -21.56 30.74
C PRO A 356 -40.21 -20.62 31.74
N SER A 357 -40.11 -19.31 31.50
CA SER A 357 -40.92 -18.33 32.20
C SER A 357 -42.40 -18.60 31.95
N GLN A 358 -43.19 -18.62 33.02
CA GLN A 358 -44.65 -18.54 33.00
C GLN A 358 -45.09 -17.12 33.32
#